data_AF-A0A344J8E5-F1
#
_entry.id   AF-A0A344J8E5-F1
#
_cell.length_a   1.000
_cell.length_b   1.000
_cell.length_c   1.000
_cell.angle_alpha   90.00
_cell.angle_beta   90.00
_cell.angle_gamma   90.00
#
_symmetry.space_group_name_H-M   'P 1'
#
loop_
_entity.id
_entity.type
_entity.pdbx_description
1 polymer ?
#
loop_
_entity_poly.entity_id
_entity_poly.type
_entity_poly.pdbx_seq_one_letter_code
_entity_poly.pdbx_strand_id
1 'polypeptide(L)'
;MLLGLSALTISARDFAVTAPTDGEVISTQIYCMGIAEKQSGKGRAYKAIFKPILEFDLYIEELRGRGIANLPQDLSEVLVNEASWPAIFEALSGTSKQVALINLDAETFLKGSIMRNPGLVNEFFDSPSRMTKRLTSNKVLRALHPTLGICLLVQPVIYMDHLRRRGASEKAIGLMDRVIYGIAGPNTSRRPVEIQTPALSILHQVLLALLKRGLSRLLAGTYSREVLEFDETATSLWRQIASSLDSPFRQNPAPRVAEKSWRIASAIHVVAVTIERLRAGYRIDDPFPPITAYALESAWQIVVWSIGETNKVFQLMAEASQPTSKILTRRVDEAVAAHQLLRTYLGQCRTTILSMNQAQNVSGLSAHKFRFVVEHFTAAGLVHMTEDRDILFLPGFFHNPATPMPIPATYPAMALSQWI
;
A
#
# COMPACT_ATOMS: atom_id res chain seq x y z
N MET A 1 -7.71 -14.10 -7.07
CA MET A 1 -6.28 -13.97 -7.40
C MET A 1 -5.45 -13.41 -6.24
N LEU A 2 -5.59 -12.14 -5.84
CA LEU A 2 -4.76 -11.52 -4.78
C LEU A 2 -4.69 -12.33 -3.47
N LEU A 3 -5.82 -12.88 -3.02
CA LEU A 3 -5.87 -13.76 -1.84
C LEU A 3 -5.05 -15.03 -2.03
N GLY A 4 -5.13 -15.65 -3.22
CA GLY A 4 -4.32 -16.82 -3.56
C GLY A 4 -2.84 -16.46 -3.52
N LEU A 5 -2.45 -15.39 -4.19
CA LEU A 5 -1.06 -14.91 -4.22
C LEU A 5 -0.52 -14.58 -2.82
N SER A 6 -1.35 -13.98 -1.96
CA SER A 6 -1.01 -13.72 -0.56
C SER A 6 -0.82 -15.03 0.22
N ALA A 7 -1.71 -16.01 0.04
CA ALA A 7 -1.56 -17.32 0.66
C ALA A 7 -0.28 -18.05 0.19
N LEU A 8 0.05 -17.97 -1.11
CA LEU A 8 1.27 -18.58 -1.66
C LEU A 8 2.52 -17.99 -1.01
N THR A 9 2.61 -16.66 -0.95
CA THR A 9 3.78 -15.96 -0.37
C THR A 9 3.89 -16.19 1.14
N ILE A 10 2.77 -16.29 1.86
CA ILE A 10 2.75 -16.64 3.28
C ILE A 10 3.29 -18.05 3.52
N SER A 11 2.87 -19.02 2.72
CA SER A 11 3.35 -20.40 2.83
C SER A 11 4.79 -20.57 2.32
N ALA A 12 5.24 -19.75 1.37
CA ALA A 12 6.63 -19.73 0.88
C ALA A 12 7.60 -18.93 1.78
N ARG A 13 7.33 -18.85 3.08
CA ARG A 13 8.08 -18.04 4.07
C ARG A 13 9.56 -18.39 4.21
N ASP A 14 9.91 -19.65 3.98
CA ASP A 14 11.27 -20.14 4.11
C ASP A 14 12.11 -19.85 2.87
N PHE A 15 11.56 -19.16 1.87
CA PHE A 15 12.24 -18.85 0.63
C PHE A 15 12.55 -17.36 0.52
N ALA A 16 13.64 -17.08 -0.16
CA ALA A 16 14.01 -15.75 -0.65
C ALA A 16 14.42 -15.88 -2.12
N VAL A 17 14.62 -14.76 -2.80
CA VAL A 17 15.07 -14.75 -4.20
C VAL A 17 16.24 -13.80 -4.36
N THR A 18 17.25 -14.23 -5.13
CA THR A 18 18.35 -13.37 -5.55
C THR A 18 17.87 -12.44 -6.65
N ALA A 19 17.96 -11.14 -6.44
CA ALA A 19 17.68 -10.13 -7.45
C ALA A 19 18.66 -10.30 -8.63
N PRO A 20 18.17 -10.52 -9.88
CA PRO A 20 19.03 -10.74 -11.03
C PRO A 20 19.88 -9.52 -11.43
N THR A 21 19.63 -8.34 -10.84
CA THR A 21 20.27 -7.07 -11.18
C THR A 21 21.55 -6.80 -10.40
N ASP A 22 21.53 -7.06 -9.10
CA ASP A 22 22.59 -6.68 -8.15
C ASP A 22 22.98 -7.81 -7.19
N GLY A 23 22.29 -8.95 -7.25
CA GLY A 23 22.54 -10.09 -6.37
C GLY A 23 21.97 -9.94 -4.96
N GLU A 24 21.18 -8.90 -4.68
CA GLU A 24 20.57 -8.72 -3.37
C GLU A 24 19.54 -9.83 -3.09
N VAL A 25 19.51 -10.30 -1.84
CA VAL A 25 18.55 -11.31 -1.41
C VAL A 25 17.29 -10.62 -0.89
N ILE A 26 16.19 -10.76 -1.62
CA ILE A 26 14.90 -10.19 -1.26
C ILE A 26 13.91 -11.27 -0.82
N SER A 27 13.01 -10.90 0.08
CA SER A 27 11.95 -11.80 0.55
C SER A 27 10.91 -12.09 -0.52
N THR A 28 10.19 -13.20 -0.42
CA THR A 28 9.05 -13.54 -1.31
C THR A 28 7.75 -12.77 -0.98
N GLN A 29 7.75 -11.98 0.09
CA GLN A 29 6.53 -11.32 0.59
C GLN A 29 6.07 -10.20 -0.34
N ILE A 30 4.76 -10.00 -0.41
CA ILE A 30 4.14 -8.97 -1.24
C ILE A 30 3.09 -8.20 -0.45
N TYR A 31 2.75 -7.02 -0.95
CA TYR A 31 1.62 -6.23 -0.46
C TYR A 31 0.48 -6.30 -1.49
N CYS A 32 -0.68 -6.79 -1.05
CA CYS A 32 -1.89 -6.87 -1.85
C CYS A 32 -2.97 -5.95 -1.29
N MET A 33 -3.67 -5.25 -2.18
CA MET A 33 -4.86 -4.48 -1.83
C MET A 33 -6.02 -4.74 -2.79
N GLY A 34 -7.02 -5.47 -2.30
CA GLY A 34 -8.26 -5.73 -3.02
C GLY A 34 -9.32 -4.69 -2.69
N ILE A 35 -9.84 -3.99 -3.69
CA ILE A 35 -10.90 -2.99 -3.54
C ILE A 35 -12.19 -3.61 -4.09
N ALA A 36 -13.13 -3.93 -3.20
CA ALA A 36 -14.34 -4.65 -3.59
C ALA A 36 -15.54 -4.39 -2.66
N GLU A 37 -16.72 -4.33 -3.27
CA GLU A 37 -18.01 -4.14 -2.60
C GLU A 37 -18.34 -5.23 -1.56
N LYS A 38 -19.25 -4.94 -0.62
CA LYS A 38 -19.65 -5.87 0.46
C LYS A 38 -20.14 -7.23 -0.05
N GLN A 39 -20.74 -7.29 -1.24
CA GLN A 39 -21.33 -8.50 -1.82
C GLN A 39 -20.42 -9.22 -2.83
N SER A 40 -19.15 -8.84 -2.92
CA SER A 40 -18.16 -9.44 -3.85
C SER A 40 -17.73 -10.87 -3.50
N GLY A 41 -18.21 -11.44 -2.40
CA GLY A 41 -17.78 -12.78 -1.94
C GLY A 41 -16.38 -12.82 -1.34
N LYS A 42 -15.73 -11.67 -1.11
CA LYS A 42 -14.35 -11.56 -0.60
C LYS A 42 -14.09 -12.36 0.69
N GLY A 43 -15.01 -12.33 1.65
CA GLY A 43 -14.89 -13.09 2.90
C GLY A 43 -15.01 -14.60 2.70
N ARG A 44 -15.86 -15.05 1.76
CA ARG A 44 -15.98 -16.48 1.40
C ARG A 44 -14.71 -16.96 0.71
N ALA A 45 -14.19 -16.19 -0.25
CA ALA A 45 -12.93 -16.49 -0.94
C ALA A 45 -11.76 -16.55 0.04
N TYR A 46 -11.67 -15.61 0.99
CA TYR A 46 -10.68 -15.64 2.05
C TYR A 46 -10.75 -16.95 2.84
N LYS A 47 -11.91 -17.27 3.42
CA LYS A 47 -12.09 -18.51 4.21
C LYS A 47 -11.72 -19.75 3.42
N ALA A 48 -12.12 -19.82 2.14
CA ALA A 48 -11.82 -20.96 1.28
C ALA A 48 -10.31 -21.10 0.99
N ILE A 49 -9.64 -20.01 0.61
CA ILE A 49 -8.23 -20.03 0.21
C ILE A 49 -7.31 -20.18 1.43
N PHE A 50 -7.59 -19.48 2.53
CA PHE A 50 -6.76 -19.44 3.72
C PHE A 50 -7.02 -20.59 4.71
N LYS A 51 -8.02 -21.44 4.46
CA LYS A 51 -8.35 -22.58 5.33
C LYS A 51 -7.11 -23.35 5.84
N PRO A 52 -6.15 -23.77 4.99
CA PRO A 52 -5.00 -24.55 5.46
C PRO A 52 -4.06 -23.74 6.37
N ILE A 53 -3.94 -22.43 6.12
CA ILE A 53 -3.10 -21.53 6.93
C ILE A 53 -3.74 -21.38 8.32
N LEU A 54 -5.05 -21.10 8.36
CA LEU A 54 -5.80 -20.95 9.61
C LEU A 54 -5.82 -22.25 10.44
N GLU A 55 -6.02 -23.39 9.79
CA GLU A 55 -5.98 -24.70 10.46
C GLU A 55 -4.57 -25.03 10.97
N PHE A 56 -3.53 -24.65 10.22
CA PHE A 56 -2.15 -24.80 10.65
C PHE A 56 -1.83 -23.93 11.87
N ASP A 57 -2.29 -22.67 11.90
CA ASP A 57 -2.10 -21.79 13.05
C ASP A 57 -2.75 -22.37 14.32
N LEU A 58 -4.00 -22.86 14.22
CA LEU A 58 -4.68 -23.54 15.32
C LEU A 58 -3.93 -24.79 15.79
N TYR A 59 -3.38 -25.57 14.85
CA TYR A 59 -2.54 -26.72 15.17
C TYR A 59 -1.29 -26.30 15.96
N ILE A 60 -0.62 -25.21 15.57
CA ILE A 60 0.53 -24.67 16.32
C ILE A 60 0.13 -24.24 17.73
N GLU A 61 -1.01 -23.56 17.90
CA GLU A 61 -1.53 -23.18 19.21
C GLU A 61 -1.80 -24.40 20.10
N GLU A 62 -2.38 -25.45 19.54
CA GLU A 62 -2.62 -26.70 20.25
C GLU A 62 -1.31 -27.34 20.71
N LEU A 63 -0.27 -27.37 19.86
CA LEU A 63 1.06 -27.85 20.24
C LEU A 63 1.69 -27.03 21.37
N ARG A 64 1.50 -25.69 21.36
CA ARG A 64 1.93 -24.80 22.46
C ARG A 64 1.19 -25.13 23.75
N GLY A 65 -0.13 -25.30 23.70
CA GLY A 65 -0.96 -25.62 24.86
C GLY A 65 -0.63 -26.99 25.49
N ARG A 66 -0.13 -27.93 24.70
CA ARG A 66 0.34 -29.25 25.16
C ARG A 66 1.73 -29.21 25.82
N GLY A 67 2.40 -28.07 25.85
CA GLY A 67 3.71 -27.92 26.50
C GLY A 67 4.81 -28.73 25.82
N ILE A 68 4.71 -28.97 24.51
CA ILE A 68 5.74 -29.70 23.75
C ILE A 68 7.06 -28.93 23.85
N ALA A 69 8.01 -29.49 24.59
CA ALA A 69 9.36 -28.96 24.70
C ALA A 69 9.98 -28.84 23.30
N ASN A 70 10.62 -27.71 23.03
CA ASN A 70 11.26 -27.35 21.75
C ASN A 70 10.32 -26.85 20.63
N LEU A 71 9.05 -26.54 20.88
CA LEU A 71 8.30 -25.75 19.90
C LEU A 71 8.97 -24.36 19.80
N PRO A 72 9.43 -23.91 18.62
CA PRO A 72 10.01 -22.59 18.49
C PRO A 72 8.98 -21.55 18.93
N GLN A 73 9.34 -20.71 19.90
CA GLN A 73 8.60 -19.45 20.18
C GLN A 73 8.57 -18.53 18.94
N ASP A 74 9.31 -18.92 17.91
CA ASP A 74 9.61 -18.21 16.68
C ASP A 74 8.73 -18.60 15.48
N LEU A 75 7.75 -19.49 15.68
CA LEU A 75 6.75 -19.81 14.65
C LEU A 75 5.95 -18.56 14.29
N SER A 76 6.06 -18.17 13.01
CA SER A 76 5.40 -17.00 12.42
C SER A 76 3.95 -16.90 12.82
N GLU A 77 3.54 -15.71 13.22
CA GLU A 77 2.14 -15.40 13.52
C GLU A 77 1.50 -14.77 12.28
N VAL A 78 0.44 -15.40 11.78
CA VAL A 78 -0.51 -14.68 10.94
C VAL A 78 -1.31 -13.79 11.89
N LEU A 79 -0.94 -12.52 11.94
CA LEU A 79 -1.65 -11.55 12.75
C LEU A 79 -2.94 -11.15 12.03
N VAL A 80 -4.02 -11.79 12.43
CA VAL A 80 -5.38 -11.47 11.98
C VAL A 80 -5.90 -10.32 12.86
N ASN A 81 -6.15 -9.16 12.26
CA ASN A 81 -6.79 -7.97 12.84
C ASN A 81 -6.00 -7.10 13.85
N GLU A 82 -4.90 -7.54 14.46
CA GLU A 82 -4.08 -6.69 15.35
C GLU A 82 -2.89 -6.06 14.60
N ALA A 83 -3.10 -4.83 14.12
CA ALA A 83 -2.14 -4.09 13.32
C ALA A 83 -1.50 -2.95 14.12
N SER A 84 -0.61 -3.29 15.07
CA SER A 84 0.19 -2.32 15.81
C SER A 84 1.69 -2.58 15.65
N TRP A 85 2.50 -1.53 15.60
CA TRP A 85 3.95 -1.69 15.49
C TRP A 85 4.56 -2.48 16.67
N PRO A 86 4.18 -2.27 17.95
CA PRO A 86 4.67 -3.10 19.04
C PRO A 86 4.41 -4.59 18.81
N ALA A 87 3.17 -4.98 18.48
CA ALA A 87 2.81 -6.38 18.23
C ALA A 87 3.60 -6.97 17.06
N ILE A 88 3.72 -6.24 15.95
CA ILE A 88 4.51 -6.67 14.78
C ILE A 88 5.98 -6.90 15.16
N PHE A 89 6.59 -5.99 15.92
CA PHE A 89 7.99 -6.15 16.33
C PHE A 89 8.18 -7.28 17.35
N GLU A 90 7.20 -7.54 18.21
CA GLU A 90 7.25 -8.68 19.13
C GLU A 90 7.20 -10.00 18.35
N ALA A 91 6.27 -10.11 17.40
CA ALA A 91 6.16 -11.28 16.51
C ALA A 91 7.39 -11.46 15.60
N LEU A 92 8.03 -10.37 15.17
CA LEU A 92 9.24 -10.42 14.34
C LEU A 92 10.55 -10.55 15.11
N SER A 93 10.54 -10.44 16.44
CA SER A 93 11.77 -10.47 17.24
C SER A 93 12.46 -11.83 17.16
N GLY A 94 13.67 -11.90 16.62
CA GLY A 94 14.41 -13.14 16.33
C GLY A 94 15.02 -13.13 14.93
N THR A 95 15.33 -14.31 14.38
CA THR A 95 15.99 -14.46 13.08
C THR A 95 15.02 -15.00 12.03
N SER A 96 15.00 -14.37 10.85
CA SER A 96 14.18 -14.74 9.68
C SER A 96 12.70 -14.90 9.97
N LYS A 97 12.19 -14.20 10.99
CA LYS A 97 10.77 -14.24 11.32
C LYS A 97 9.93 -13.53 10.27
N GLN A 98 8.69 -13.98 10.18
CA GLN A 98 7.70 -13.44 9.27
C GLN A 98 6.40 -13.15 10.00
N VAL A 99 5.75 -12.07 9.59
CA VAL A 99 4.38 -11.73 9.95
C VAL A 99 3.58 -11.50 8.67
N ALA A 100 2.36 -12.00 8.65
CA ALA A 100 1.40 -11.69 7.61
C ALA A 100 0.22 -10.92 8.21
N LEU A 101 -0.04 -9.71 7.70
CA LEU A 101 -1.17 -8.89 8.09
C LEU A 101 -2.29 -9.08 7.10
N ILE A 102 -3.39 -9.70 7.55
CA ILE A 102 -4.58 -9.89 6.72
C ILE A 102 -5.75 -9.19 7.38
N ASN A 103 -6.42 -8.32 6.62
CA ASN A 103 -7.57 -7.58 7.10
C ASN A 103 -8.63 -7.44 5.99
N LEU A 104 -9.84 -7.95 6.25
CA LEU A 104 -10.91 -8.06 5.25
C LEU A 104 -11.77 -6.80 5.10
N ASP A 105 -11.69 -5.90 6.09
CA ASP A 105 -12.36 -4.60 6.08
C ASP A 105 -11.36 -3.45 5.90
N ALA A 106 -10.09 -3.68 6.26
CA ALA A 106 -8.92 -2.80 6.17
C ALA A 106 -9.06 -1.43 6.83
N GLU A 107 -10.25 -1.03 7.31
CA GLU A 107 -10.53 0.27 7.90
C GLU A 107 -9.65 0.54 9.12
N THR A 108 -9.53 -0.45 10.01
CA THR A 108 -8.68 -0.36 11.21
C THR A 108 -7.20 -0.25 10.86
N PHE A 109 -6.75 -0.91 9.80
CA PHE A 109 -5.38 -0.80 9.30
C PHE A 109 -5.13 0.60 8.72
N LEU A 110 -5.99 1.06 7.79
CA LEU A 110 -5.85 2.32 7.07
C LEU A 110 -5.95 3.54 8.01
N LYS A 111 -6.81 3.48 9.02
CA LYS A 111 -6.94 4.51 10.07
C LYS A 111 -5.96 4.30 11.25
N GLY A 112 -5.28 3.16 11.29
CA GLY A 112 -4.53 2.68 12.45
C GLY A 112 -3.15 3.27 12.64
N SER A 113 -2.45 2.74 13.65
CA SER A 113 -1.12 3.19 14.05
C SER A 113 -0.03 2.88 13.02
N ILE A 114 -0.18 1.80 12.25
CA ILE A 114 0.76 1.41 11.18
C ILE A 114 0.92 2.53 10.17
N MET A 115 -0.22 3.05 9.68
CA MET A 115 -0.25 4.10 8.66
C MET A 115 0.10 5.50 9.19
N ARG A 116 0.46 5.65 10.48
CA ARG A 116 1.11 6.86 10.99
C ARG A 116 2.60 6.92 10.62
N ASN A 117 3.22 5.76 10.36
CA ASN A 117 4.59 5.68 9.88
C ASN A 117 4.68 4.72 8.69
N PRO A 118 4.17 5.14 7.51
CA PRO A 118 4.20 4.31 6.31
C PRO A 118 5.64 4.08 5.79
N GLY A 119 6.62 4.87 6.23
CA GLY A 119 8.03 4.63 5.92
C GLY A 119 8.55 3.29 6.45
N LEU A 120 8.10 2.88 7.65
CA LEU A 120 8.44 1.54 8.17
C LEU A 120 7.86 0.41 7.32
N VAL A 121 6.68 0.61 6.71
CA VAL A 121 6.08 -0.38 5.80
C VAL A 121 6.96 -0.54 4.56
N ASN A 122 7.48 0.55 4.01
CA ASN A 122 8.43 0.50 2.89
C ASN A 122 9.74 -0.19 3.29
N GLU A 123 10.27 0.12 4.47
CA GLU A 123 11.50 -0.49 4.98
C GLU A 123 11.37 -2.02 5.08
N PHE A 124 10.23 -2.54 5.57
CA PHE A 124 9.98 -3.99 5.58
C PHE A 124 9.86 -4.60 4.19
N PHE A 125 9.24 -3.89 3.23
CA PHE A 125 9.16 -4.36 1.85
C PHE A 125 10.56 -4.52 1.25
N ASP A 126 11.44 -3.56 1.50
CA ASP A 126 12.83 -3.53 1.01
C ASP A 126 13.72 -4.61 1.70
N SER A 127 13.13 -5.51 2.51
CA SER A 127 13.77 -6.71 3.09
C SER A 127 15.02 -6.38 3.93
N PRO A 128 14.86 -5.64 5.04
CA PRO A 128 15.98 -5.12 5.81
C PRO A 128 16.74 -6.26 6.47
N SER A 129 18.07 -6.17 6.52
CA SER A 129 18.90 -7.17 7.21
C SER A 129 18.68 -7.16 8.73
N ARG A 130 18.31 -6.00 9.29
CA ARG A 130 18.03 -5.85 10.73
C ARG A 130 17.08 -4.70 11.01
N MET A 131 16.11 -4.95 11.89
CA MET A 131 15.24 -3.94 12.49
C MET A 131 15.39 -3.96 14.01
N THR A 132 15.33 -2.79 14.65
CA THR A 132 15.39 -2.70 16.12
C THR A 132 14.33 -1.74 16.62
N LYS A 133 13.60 -2.15 17.66
CA LYS A 133 12.62 -1.31 18.33
C LYS A 133 12.81 -1.37 19.83
N ARG A 134 13.00 -0.22 20.45
CA ARG A 134 12.98 -0.07 21.91
C ARG A 134 11.53 0.10 22.35
N LEU A 135 11.01 -0.81 23.18
CA LEU A 135 9.68 -0.71 23.77
C LEU A 135 9.72 0.06 25.10
N THR A 136 10.72 -0.23 25.93
CA THR A 136 10.98 0.45 27.21
C THR A 136 12.50 0.64 27.38
N SER A 137 12.95 1.30 28.45
CA SER A 137 14.38 1.43 28.76
C SER A 137 15.12 0.08 28.77
N ASN A 138 14.43 -0.99 29.19
CA ASN A 138 15.02 -2.32 29.40
C ASN A 138 14.56 -3.39 28.38
N LYS A 139 13.61 -3.09 27.49
CA LYS A 139 13.12 -4.04 26.47
C LYS A 139 13.42 -3.52 25.06
N VAL A 140 14.39 -4.17 24.41
CA VAL A 140 14.76 -3.91 23.00
C VAL A 140 14.46 -5.16 22.18
N LEU A 141 13.56 -5.02 21.22
CA LEU A 141 13.25 -6.05 20.25
C LEU A 141 14.19 -5.92 19.07
N ARG A 142 14.75 -7.06 18.63
CA ARG A 142 15.67 -7.13 17.51
C ARG A 142 15.16 -8.19 16.54
N ALA A 143 14.94 -7.78 15.30
CA ALA A 143 14.54 -8.67 14.23
C ALA A 143 15.65 -8.71 13.18
N LEU A 144 16.20 -9.89 12.90
CA LEU A 144 17.21 -10.13 11.87
C LEU A 144 16.52 -10.74 10.65
N HIS A 145 16.71 -10.14 9.48
CA HIS A 145 16.02 -10.48 8.24
C HIS A 145 14.48 -10.63 8.37
N PRO A 146 13.76 -9.69 9.04
CA PRO A 146 12.32 -9.79 9.19
C PRO A 146 11.60 -9.64 7.85
N THR A 147 10.45 -10.31 7.73
CA THR A 147 9.58 -10.14 6.56
C THR A 147 8.15 -9.85 6.96
N LEU A 148 7.53 -8.94 6.21
CA LEU A 148 6.14 -8.55 6.40
C LEU A 148 5.40 -8.81 5.09
N GLY A 149 4.31 -9.57 5.15
CA GLY A 149 3.32 -9.67 4.08
C GLY A 149 2.07 -8.88 4.45
N ILE A 150 1.41 -8.25 3.48
CA ILE A 150 0.20 -7.46 3.73
C ILE A 150 -0.86 -7.88 2.71
N CYS A 151 -2.06 -8.23 3.17
CA CYS A 151 -3.22 -8.49 2.34
C CYS A 151 -4.43 -7.74 2.90
N LEU A 152 -4.79 -6.64 2.26
CA LEU A 152 -5.92 -5.81 2.66
C LEU A 152 -7.06 -5.97 1.66
N LEU A 153 -8.27 -6.24 2.16
CA LEU A 153 -9.48 -6.10 1.37
C LEU A 153 -10.26 -4.92 1.94
N VAL A 154 -10.67 -4.01 1.07
CA VAL A 154 -11.29 -2.74 1.46
C VAL A 154 -12.50 -2.46 0.60
N GLN A 155 -13.50 -1.78 1.17
CA GLN A 155 -14.64 -1.30 0.39
C GLN A 155 -14.25 -0.03 -0.37
N PRO A 156 -14.78 0.21 -1.58
CA PRO A 156 -14.43 1.39 -2.37
C PRO A 156 -14.58 2.71 -1.59
N VAL A 157 -15.69 2.89 -0.88
CA VAL A 157 -15.94 4.12 -0.09
C VAL A 157 -14.88 4.38 0.98
N ILE A 158 -14.47 3.34 1.71
CA ILE A 158 -13.45 3.43 2.77
C ILE A 158 -12.09 3.79 2.17
N TYR A 159 -11.76 3.18 1.03
CA TYR A 159 -10.50 3.44 0.35
C TYR A 159 -10.46 4.82 -0.29
N MET A 160 -11.57 5.32 -0.85
CA MET A 160 -11.67 6.68 -1.34
C MET A 160 -11.40 7.71 -0.24
N ASP A 161 -11.97 7.51 0.95
CA ASP A 161 -11.69 8.37 2.10
C ASP A 161 -10.24 8.30 2.59
N HIS A 162 -9.58 7.15 2.41
CA HIS A 162 -8.15 7.01 2.66
C HIS A 162 -7.31 7.78 1.62
N LEU A 163 -7.60 7.60 0.32
CA LEU A 163 -6.91 8.29 -0.77
C LEU A 163 -6.99 9.81 -0.62
N ARG A 164 -8.17 10.36 -0.27
CA ARG A 164 -8.33 11.80 0.00
C ARG A 164 -7.40 12.33 1.09
N ARG A 165 -7.13 11.51 2.11
CA ARG A 165 -6.36 11.91 3.28
C ARG A 165 -4.86 11.64 3.13
N ARG A 166 -4.47 10.60 2.41
CA ARG A 166 -3.06 10.13 2.41
C ARG A 166 -2.51 9.74 1.05
N GLY A 167 -3.33 9.63 0.01
CA GLY A 167 -2.93 9.11 -1.30
C GLY A 167 -1.72 9.86 -1.89
N ALA A 168 -1.73 11.19 -1.85
CA ALA A 168 -0.61 11.99 -2.34
C ALA A 168 0.69 11.72 -1.55
N SER A 169 0.61 11.64 -0.22
CA SER A 169 1.79 11.35 0.62
C SER A 169 2.32 9.93 0.44
N GLU A 170 1.43 8.93 0.35
CA GLU A 170 1.79 7.53 0.19
C GLU A 170 2.38 7.24 -1.19
N LYS A 171 1.89 7.94 -2.22
CA LYS A 171 2.51 7.94 -3.54
C LYS A 171 3.89 8.58 -3.53
N ALA A 172 4.04 9.74 -2.88
CA ALA A 172 5.32 10.46 -2.85
C ALA A 172 6.45 9.65 -2.19
N ILE A 173 6.15 8.84 -1.17
CA ILE A 173 7.12 7.95 -0.53
C ILE A 173 7.24 6.58 -1.23
N GLY A 174 6.50 6.35 -2.33
CA GLY A 174 6.53 5.10 -3.11
C GLY A 174 5.86 3.90 -2.44
N LEU A 175 5.01 4.08 -1.43
CA LEU A 175 4.28 2.96 -0.80
C LEU A 175 3.29 2.34 -1.79
N MET A 176 2.56 3.16 -2.53
CA MET A 176 1.56 2.68 -3.49
C MET A 176 2.19 1.83 -4.60
N ASP A 177 3.44 2.11 -4.99
CA ASP A 177 4.14 1.38 -6.06
C ASP A 177 4.51 -0.06 -5.65
N ARG A 178 4.64 -0.30 -4.35
CA ARG A 178 4.94 -1.61 -3.75
C ARG A 178 3.69 -2.50 -3.60
N VAL A 179 2.49 -1.91 -3.76
CA VAL A 179 1.22 -2.62 -3.61
C VAL A 179 0.75 -3.19 -4.96
N ILE A 180 0.25 -4.42 -4.92
CA ILE A 180 -0.49 -5.07 -6.00
C ILE A 180 -1.97 -4.80 -5.78
N TYR A 181 -2.54 -3.93 -6.62
CA TYR A 181 -3.95 -3.59 -6.56
C TYR A 181 -4.81 -4.56 -7.36
N GLY A 182 -6.06 -4.71 -6.93
CA GLY A 182 -7.10 -5.40 -7.68
C GLY A 182 -8.46 -4.79 -7.37
N ILE A 183 -9.10 -4.20 -8.37
CA ILE A 183 -10.41 -3.57 -8.22
C ILE A 183 -11.48 -4.50 -8.79
N ALA A 184 -12.38 -4.97 -7.92
CA ALA A 184 -13.59 -5.63 -8.38
C ALA A 184 -14.58 -4.56 -8.86
N GLY A 185 -14.90 -4.55 -10.15
CA GLY A 185 -15.88 -3.62 -10.70
C GLY A 185 -17.28 -3.83 -10.13
N PRO A 186 -18.16 -2.81 -10.20
CA PRO A 186 -19.54 -2.86 -9.65
C PRO A 186 -20.40 -3.98 -10.27
N ASN A 187 -20.01 -4.48 -11.45
CA ASN A 187 -20.69 -5.56 -12.18
C ASN A 187 -19.93 -6.89 -12.18
N THR A 188 -18.89 -7.08 -11.36
CA THR A 188 -18.33 -8.43 -11.19
C THR A 188 -19.44 -9.34 -10.68
N SER A 189 -19.81 -10.30 -11.51
CA SER A 189 -21.05 -11.07 -11.44
C SER A 189 -21.48 -11.38 -10.01
N ARG A 190 -22.75 -11.12 -9.68
CA ARG A 190 -23.42 -11.67 -8.48
C ARG A 190 -23.41 -13.21 -8.44
N ARG A 191 -22.91 -13.86 -9.50
CA ARG A 191 -22.67 -15.30 -9.53
C ARG A 191 -21.50 -15.60 -8.59
N PRO A 192 -21.68 -16.51 -7.62
CA PRO A 192 -20.58 -16.96 -6.80
C PRO A 192 -19.48 -17.49 -7.72
N VAL A 193 -18.24 -17.04 -7.50
CA VAL A 193 -17.07 -17.70 -8.08
C VAL A 193 -17.02 -19.09 -7.46
N GLU A 194 -17.54 -20.09 -8.18
CA GLU A 194 -17.27 -21.48 -7.86
C GLU A 194 -15.83 -21.76 -8.26
N ILE A 195 -14.92 -21.67 -7.27
CA ILE A 195 -13.59 -22.25 -7.43
C ILE A 195 -13.81 -23.75 -7.50
N GLN A 196 -13.47 -24.36 -8.64
CA GLN A 196 -13.64 -25.80 -8.82
C GLN A 196 -12.95 -26.55 -7.68
N THR A 197 -13.69 -27.46 -7.04
CA THR A 197 -13.27 -28.23 -5.87
C THR A 197 -11.89 -28.91 -6.03
N PRO A 198 -11.53 -29.50 -7.20
CA PRO A 198 -10.21 -30.11 -7.38
C PRO A 198 -9.05 -29.11 -7.28
N ALA A 199 -9.19 -27.91 -7.85
CA ALA A 199 -8.14 -26.89 -7.81
C ALA A 199 -7.91 -26.34 -6.39
N LEU A 200 -9.00 -26.17 -5.62
CA LEU A 200 -8.90 -25.75 -4.23
C LEU A 200 -8.24 -26.81 -3.34
N SER A 201 -8.55 -28.09 -3.56
CA SER A 201 -7.92 -29.20 -2.84
C SER A 201 -6.41 -29.28 -3.08
N ILE A 202 -5.97 -29.16 -4.34
CA ILE A 202 -4.54 -29.13 -4.68
C ILE A 202 -3.86 -27.94 -4.00
N LEU A 203 -4.47 -26.75 -4.07
CA LEU A 203 -3.95 -25.57 -3.38
C LEU A 203 -3.80 -25.84 -1.87
N HIS A 204 -4.81 -26.43 -1.23
CA HIS A 204 -4.76 -26.75 0.19
C HIS A 204 -3.61 -27.67 0.57
N GLN A 205 -3.43 -28.74 -0.19
CA GLN A 205 -2.34 -29.70 0.03
C GLN A 205 -0.97 -29.03 -0.08
N VAL A 206 -0.78 -28.18 -1.10
CA VAL A 206 0.50 -27.49 -1.33
C VAL A 206 0.80 -26.46 -0.25
N LEU A 207 -0.18 -25.64 0.13
CA LEU A 207 0.01 -24.65 1.20
C LEU A 207 0.38 -25.33 2.52
N LEU A 208 -0.33 -26.42 2.87
CA LEU A 208 -0.05 -27.17 4.09
C LEU A 208 1.32 -27.86 4.05
N ALA A 209 1.71 -28.42 2.89
CA ALA A 209 3.02 -29.01 2.67
C ALA A 209 4.17 -28.01 2.93
N LEU A 210 4.05 -26.80 2.38
CA LEU A 210 5.04 -25.73 2.57
C LEU A 210 5.11 -25.25 4.03
N LEU A 211 3.96 -25.06 4.68
CA LEU A 211 3.91 -24.66 6.09
C LEU A 211 4.56 -25.73 7.01
N LYS A 212 4.26 -27.01 6.75
CA LYS A 212 4.85 -28.14 7.47
C LYS A 212 6.36 -28.23 7.25
N ARG A 213 6.84 -28.06 6.01
CA ARG A 213 8.29 -27.97 5.73
C ARG A 213 8.95 -26.89 6.56
N GLY A 214 8.36 -25.69 6.61
CA GLY A 214 8.93 -24.60 7.42
C GLY A 214 8.96 -24.89 8.91
N LEU A 215 7.92 -25.51 9.46
CA LEU A 215 7.95 -25.98 10.84
C LEU A 215 9.06 -27.02 11.06
N SER A 216 9.20 -28.00 10.17
CA SER A 216 10.26 -29.02 10.27
C SER A 216 11.66 -28.40 10.25
N ARG A 217 11.91 -27.41 9.40
CA ARG A 217 13.18 -26.67 9.34
C ARG A 217 13.46 -25.92 10.63
N LEU A 218 12.47 -25.22 11.18
CA LEU A 218 12.60 -24.50 12.44
C LEU A 218 12.88 -25.45 13.62
N LEU A 219 12.19 -26.60 13.68
CA LEU A 219 12.42 -27.64 14.69
C LEU A 219 13.82 -28.25 14.57
N ALA A 220 14.38 -28.32 13.35
CA ALA A 220 15.75 -28.75 13.09
C ALA A 220 16.79 -27.64 13.33
N GLY A 221 16.40 -26.47 13.84
CA GLY A 221 17.31 -25.34 14.09
C GLY A 221 17.78 -24.60 12.83
N THR A 222 17.11 -24.80 11.70
CA THR A 222 17.43 -24.14 10.43
C THR A 222 16.61 -22.87 10.27
N TYR A 223 17.19 -21.73 10.63
CA TYR A 223 16.54 -20.41 10.60
C TYR A 223 16.84 -19.60 9.32
N SER A 224 17.76 -20.05 8.47
CA SER A 224 18.03 -19.38 7.19
C SER A 224 16.97 -19.72 6.14
N ARG A 225 16.66 -18.74 5.29
CA ARG A 225 15.83 -18.95 4.12
C ARG A 225 16.63 -19.65 3.02
N GLU A 226 15.97 -20.52 2.28
CA GLU A 226 16.49 -21.07 1.04
C GLU A 226 16.39 -19.99 -0.05
N VAL A 227 17.53 -19.62 -0.63
CA VAL A 227 17.60 -18.56 -1.63
C VAL A 227 17.47 -19.18 -3.01
N LEU A 228 16.47 -18.73 -3.76
CA LEU A 228 16.18 -19.18 -5.11
C LEU A 228 16.86 -18.26 -6.13
N GLU A 229 17.40 -18.86 -7.17
CA GLU A 229 18.02 -18.16 -8.30
C GLU A 229 17.26 -18.49 -9.59
N PHE A 230 17.45 -17.69 -10.62
CA PHE A 230 16.87 -17.96 -11.94
C PHE A 230 17.70 -19.01 -12.68
N ASP A 231 17.04 -19.91 -13.40
CA ASP A 231 17.74 -20.69 -14.40
C ASP A 231 18.21 -19.80 -15.57
N GLU A 232 19.02 -20.38 -16.47
CA GLU A 232 19.55 -19.64 -17.63
C GLU A 232 18.43 -19.11 -18.55
N THR A 233 17.34 -19.86 -18.70
CA THR A 233 16.21 -19.49 -19.56
C THR A 233 15.39 -18.34 -18.95
N ALA A 234 15.13 -18.38 -17.65
CA ALA A 234 14.48 -17.35 -16.88
C ALA A 234 15.32 -16.07 -16.86
N THR A 235 16.65 -16.21 -16.75
CA THR A 235 17.57 -15.08 -16.83
C THR A 235 17.52 -14.42 -18.21
N SER A 236 17.49 -15.21 -19.28
CA SER A 236 17.33 -14.69 -20.64
C SER A 236 16.00 -13.96 -20.83
N LEU A 237 14.89 -14.55 -20.37
CA LEU A 237 13.57 -13.93 -20.39
C LEU A 237 13.54 -12.63 -19.57
N TRP A 238 14.16 -12.61 -18.40
CA TRP A 238 14.25 -11.41 -17.57
C TRP A 238 14.95 -10.25 -18.29
N ARG A 239 16.06 -10.51 -18.99
CA ARG A 239 16.75 -9.47 -19.78
C ARG A 239 15.84 -8.86 -20.85
N GLN A 240 15.04 -9.69 -21.52
CA GLN A 240 14.06 -9.22 -22.50
C GLN A 240 13.00 -8.34 -21.84
N ILE A 241 12.41 -8.79 -20.73
CA ILE A 241 11.42 -8.02 -19.97
C ILE A 241 12.02 -6.69 -19.51
N ALA A 242 13.21 -6.72 -18.89
CA ALA A 242 13.89 -5.55 -18.36
C ALA A 242 14.13 -4.49 -19.45
N SER A 243 14.54 -4.91 -20.66
CA SER A 243 14.72 -4.00 -21.80
C SER A 243 13.43 -3.30 -22.25
N SER A 244 12.26 -3.86 -21.92
CA SER A 244 10.96 -3.29 -22.27
C SER A 244 10.37 -2.37 -21.20
N LEU A 245 10.97 -2.31 -20.00
CA LEU A 245 10.45 -1.55 -18.87
C LEU A 245 10.57 -0.02 -19.03
N ASP A 246 11.38 0.47 -19.97
CA ASP A 246 11.64 1.92 -20.13
C ASP A 246 10.54 2.70 -20.88
N SER A 247 9.57 2.03 -21.53
CA SER A 247 8.67 2.69 -22.50
C SER A 247 7.19 2.87 -22.05
N PRO A 248 6.49 1.90 -21.41
CA PRO A 248 5.05 2.04 -21.14
C PRO A 248 4.66 2.34 -19.67
N PHE A 249 5.60 2.33 -18.71
CA PHE A 249 5.27 2.29 -17.28
C PHE A 249 5.36 3.64 -16.54
N ARG A 250 5.14 4.80 -17.20
CA ARG A 250 5.38 6.16 -16.63
C ARG A 250 4.85 6.43 -15.21
N GLN A 251 3.81 5.73 -14.75
CA GLN A 251 3.24 5.88 -13.41
C GLN A 251 3.73 4.85 -12.37
N ASN A 252 4.48 3.83 -12.79
CA ASN A 252 5.00 2.75 -11.95
C ASN A 252 6.53 2.66 -12.14
N PRO A 253 7.35 2.88 -11.10
CA PRO A 253 8.79 2.79 -11.22
C PRO A 253 9.25 1.40 -11.68
N ALA A 254 10.07 1.33 -12.74
CA ALA A 254 10.59 0.07 -13.28
C ALA A 254 11.24 -0.87 -12.24
N PRO A 255 12.03 -0.37 -11.26
CA PRO A 255 12.58 -1.23 -10.20
C PRO A 255 11.49 -1.91 -9.34
N ARG A 256 10.37 -1.23 -9.09
CA ARG A 256 9.27 -1.78 -8.28
C ARG A 256 8.46 -2.81 -9.06
N VAL A 257 8.33 -2.61 -10.36
CA VAL A 257 7.75 -3.60 -11.28
C VAL A 257 8.61 -4.87 -11.27
N ALA A 258 9.93 -4.73 -11.36
CA ALA A 258 10.89 -5.82 -11.33
C ALA A 258 10.83 -6.64 -10.03
N GLU A 259 10.95 -5.97 -8.87
CA GLU A 259 10.89 -6.61 -7.56
C GLU A 259 9.60 -7.43 -7.37
N LYS A 260 8.45 -6.88 -7.78
CA LYS A 260 7.16 -7.60 -7.74
C LYS A 260 7.20 -8.86 -8.60
N SER A 261 7.76 -8.79 -9.80
CA SER A 261 7.89 -9.96 -10.69
C SER A 261 8.71 -11.07 -10.06
N TRP A 262 9.86 -10.76 -9.45
CA TRP A 262 10.74 -11.77 -8.86
C TRP A 262 10.10 -12.45 -7.63
N ARG A 263 9.42 -11.67 -6.80
CA ARG A 263 8.67 -12.17 -5.62
C ARG A 263 7.52 -13.10 -5.99
N ILE A 264 6.79 -12.74 -7.03
CA ILE A 264 5.67 -13.56 -7.53
C ILE A 264 6.19 -14.80 -8.24
N ALA A 265 7.26 -14.69 -9.04
CA ALA A 265 7.86 -15.81 -9.75
C ALA A 265 8.38 -16.88 -8.78
N SER A 266 9.09 -16.46 -7.72
CA SER A 266 9.56 -17.36 -6.67
C SER A 266 8.40 -18.08 -5.98
N ALA A 267 7.32 -17.37 -5.61
CA ALA A 267 6.14 -18.00 -5.01
C ALA A 267 5.43 -19.00 -5.95
N ILE A 268 5.26 -18.65 -7.23
CA ILE A 268 4.67 -19.54 -8.24
C ILE A 268 5.54 -20.78 -8.44
N HIS A 269 6.86 -20.60 -8.54
CA HIS A 269 7.82 -21.67 -8.76
C HIS A 269 7.84 -22.68 -7.60
N VAL A 270 7.90 -22.19 -6.36
CA VAL A 270 7.84 -23.03 -5.15
C VAL A 270 6.57 -23.87 -5.13
N VAL A 271 5.43 -23.27 -5.49
CA VAL A 271 4.15 -23.99 -5.57
C VAL A 271 4.17 -25.05 -6.65
N ALA A 272 4.64 -24.72 -7.85
CA ALA A 272 4.71 -25.65 -8.97
C ALA A 272 5.60 -26.86 -8.64
N VAL A 273 6.80 -26.64 -8.11
CA VAL A 273 7.71 -27.71 -7.67
C VAL A 273 7.08 -28.57 -6.58
N THR A 274 6.39 -27.95 -5.62
CA THR A 274 5.72 -28.67 -4.53
C THR A 274 4.60 -29.56 -5.06
N ILE A 275 3.80 -29.08 -6.03
CA ILE A 275 2.77 -29.89 -6.69
C ILE A 275 3.40 -31.13 -7.34
N GLU A 276 4.47 -30.95 -8.09
CA GLU A 276 5.14 -32.05 -8.79
C GLU A 276 5.75 -33.06 -7.80
N ARG A 277 6.37 -32.58 -6.71
CA ARG A 277 6.90 -33.46 -5.65
C ARG A 277 5.80 -34.26 -4.96
N LEU A 278 4.67 -33.61 -4.63
CA LEU A 278 3.53 -34.28 -4.02
C LEU A 278 2.95 -35.37 -4.95
N ARG A 279 2.86 -35.09 -6.25
CA ARG A 279 2.40 -36.07 -7.26
C ARG A 279 3.38 -37.25 -7.43
N ALA A 280 4.68 -36.99 -7.39
CA ALA A 280 5.72 -37.99 -7.54
C ALA A 280 6.02 -38.77 -6.25
N GLY A 281 5.44 -38.39 -5.10
CA GLY A 281 5.75 -38.97 -3.79
C GLY A 281 7.14 -38.60 -3.27
N TYR A 282 7.73 -37.51 -3.75
CA TYR A 282 9.06 -37.04 -3.35
C TYR A 282 9.02 -36.19 -2.08
N ARG A 283 10.18 -36.10 -1.41
CA ARG A 283 10.35 -35.28 -0.21
C ARG A 283 10.29 -33.81 -0.58
N ILE A 284 9.53 -33.04 0.18
CA ILE A 284 9.41 -31.59 -0.03
C ILE A 284 10.65 -30.85 0.49
N ASP A 285 11.41 -31.47 1.41
CA ASP A 285 12.60 -30.90 2.03
C ASP A 285 13.84 -30.85 1.12
N ASP A 286 13.82 -31.55 -0.02
CA ASP A 286 14.95 -31.54 -0.95
C ASP A 286 15.18 -30.12 -1.50
N PRO A 287 16.43 -29.72 -1.82
CA PRO A 287 16.72 -28.40 -2.40
C PRO A 287 15.84 -28.10 -3.61
N PHE A 288 15.24 -26.92 -3.67
CA PHE A 288 14.40 -26.51 -4.79
C PHE A 288 15.27 -26.22 -6.02
N PRO A 289 14.82 -26.62 -7.21
CA PRO A 289 15.52 -26.25 -8.44
C PRO A 289 15.41 -24.72 -8.68
N PRO A 290 16.28 -24.14 -9.51
CA PRO A 290 16.20 -22.73 -9.90
C PRO A 290 14.84 -22.36 -10.52
N ILE A 291 14.45 -21.09 -10.40
CA ILE A 291 13.20 -20.52 -10.90
C ILE A 291 13.18 -20.60 -12.42
N THR A 292 12.10 -21.17 -12.95
CA THR A 292 11.91 -21.39 -14.39
C THR A 292 11.39 -20.17 -15.13
N ALA A 293 11.63 -20.13 -16.44
CA ALA A 293 11.06 -19.10 -17.33
C ALA A 293 9.52 -19.09 -17.27
N TYR A 294 8.89 -20.25 -17.14
CA TYR A 294 7.43 -20.37 -17.00
C TYR A 294 6.90 -19.62 -15.76
N ALA A 295 7.57 -19.78 -14.61
CA ALA A 295 7.19 -19.09 -13.38
C ALA A 295 7.38 -17.57 -13.51
N LEU A 296 8.46 -17.14 -14.15
CA LEU A 296 8.72 -15.72 -14.41
C LEU A 296 7.69 -15.12 -15.39
N GLU A 297 7.34 -15.83 -16.47
CA GLU A 297 6.32 -15.39 -17.42
C GLU A 297 4.95 -15.26 -16.75
N SER A 298 4.56 -16.25 -15.95
CA SER A 298 3.31 -16.23 -15.18
C SER A 298 3.27 -15.06 -14.21
N ALA A 299 4.38 -14.80 -13.52
CA ALA A 299 4.53 -13.64 -12.64
C ALA A 299 4.43 -12.32 -13.40
N TRP A 300 5.07 -12.23 -14.57
CA TRP A 300 5.01 -11.05 -15.42
C TRP A 300 3.58 -10.72 -15.85
N GLN A 301 2.80 -11.71 -16.24
CA GLN A 301 1.39 -11.52 -16.60
C GLN A 301 0.56 -10.94 -15.44
N ILE A 302 0.79 -11.42 -14.21
CA ILE A 302 0.13 -10.87 -13.01
C ILE A 302 0.56 -9.43 -12.75
N VAL A 303 1.86 -9.12 -12.89
CA VAL A 303 2.38 -7.76 -12.68
C VAL A 303 1.82 -6.80 -13.72
N VAL A 304 1.84 -7.16 -15.00
CA VAL A 304 1.26 -6.35 -16.09
C VAL A 304 -0.22 -6.10 -15.86
N TRP A 305 -1.00 -7.11 -15.47
CA TRP A 305 -2.39 -6.93 -15.08
C TRP A 305 -2.51 -5.94 -13.90
N SER A 306 -1.69 -6.08 -12.87
CA SER A 306 -1.75 -5.23 -11.67
C SER A 306 -1.40 -3.78 -11.94
N ILE A 307 -0.58 -3.50 -12.96
CA ILE A 307 -0.27 -2.13 -13.40
C ILE A 307 -1.52 -1.47 -13.96
N GLY A 308 -2.33 -2.21 -14.74
CA GLY A 308 -3.64 -1.73 -15.20
C GLY A 308 -4.58 -1.39 -14.03
N GLU A 309 -4.59 -2.23 -12.99
CA GLU A 309 -5.37 -1.96 -11.76
C GLU A 309 -4.84 -0.76 -10.98
N THR A 310 -3.51 -0.61 -10.91
CA THR A 310 -2.86 0.53 -10.23
C THR A 310 -3.19 1.86 -10.90
N ASN A 311 -3.21 1.88 -12.24
CA ASN A 311 -3.60 3.08 -12.99
C ASN A 311 -5.04 3.52 -12.66
N LYS A 312 -5.97 2.57 -12.47
CA LYS A 312 -7.34 2.87 -12.02
C LYS A 312 -7.36 3.48 -10.61
N VAL A 313 -6.53 2.97 -9.70
CA VAL A 313 -6.37 3.56 -8.35
C VAL A 313 -5.83 4.99 -8.43
N PHE A 314 -4.86 5.25 -9.30
CA PHE A 314 -4.33 6.61 -9.48
C PHE A 314 -5.33 7.56 -10.12
N GLN A 315 -6.22 7.08 -10.99
CA GLN A 315 -7.36 7.85 -11.50
C GLN A 315 -8.32 8.20 -10.36
N LEU A 316 -8.72 7.23 -9.54
CA LEU A 316 -9.56 7.45 -8.36
C LEU A 316 -8.93 8.44 -7.38
N MET A 317 -7.60 8.40 -7.21
CA MET A 317 -6.87 9.36 -6.38
C MET A 317 -6.92 10.78 -6.96
N ALA A 318 -6.77 10.92 -8.28
CA ALA A 318 -6.88 12.22 -8.95
C ALA A 318 -8.29 12.80 -8.80
N GLU A 319 -9.33 11.98 -8.98
CA GLU A 319 -10.73 12.35 -8.73
C GLU A 319 -10.98 12.72 -7.26
N ALA A 320 -10.46 11.92 -6.33
CA ALA A 320 -10.55 12.16 -4.89
C ALA A 320 -9.90 13.48 -4.45
N SER A 321 -8.85 13.90 -5.16
CA SER A 321 -8.11 15.13 -4.89
C SER A 321 -8.83 16.38 -5.41
N GLN A 322 -9.90 16.23 -6.21
CA GLN A 322 -10.72 17.36 -6.64
C GLN A 322 -11.53 17.91 -5.46
N PRO A 323 -11.56 19.25 -5.25
CA PRO A 323 -12.37 19.85 -4.20
C PRO A 323 -13.85 19.44 -4.33
N THR A 324 -14.44 18.87 -3.28
CA THR A 324 -15.88 18.59 -3.26
C THR A 324 -16.69 19.89 -3.31
N SER A 325 -17.90 19.85 -3.89
CA SER A 325 -18.74 21.05 -4.04
C SER A 325 -18.93 21.79 -2.71
N LYS A 326 -19.12 21.09 -1.59
CA LYS A 326 -19.29 21.70 -0.25
C LYS A 326 -18.05 22.46 0.23
N ILE A 327 -16.84 21.95 -0.05
CA ILE A 327 -15.60 22.64 0.32
C ILE A 327 -15.41 23.87 -0.57
N LEU A 328 -15.74 23.77 -1.86
CA LEU A 328 -15.76 24.92 -2.76
C LEU A 328 -16.77 25.97 -2.31
N THR A 329 -18.00 25.58 -1.95
CA THR A 329 -19.01 26.50 -1.42
C THR A 329 -18.52 27.21 -0.19
N ARG A 330 -18.00 26.48 0.81
CA ARG A 330 -17.45 27.10 2.03
C ARG A 330 -16.28 28.04 1.75
N ARG A 331 -15.39 27.69 0.82
CA ARG A 331 -14.25 28.53 0.45
C ARG A 331 -14.69 29.80 -0.28
N VAL A 332 -15.72 29.70 -1.11
CA VAL A 332 -16.37 30.85 -1.75
C VAL A 332 -17.05 31.73 -0.70
N ASP A 333 -17.76 31.14 0.27
CA ASP A 333 -18.38 31.88 1.38
C ASP A 333 -17.31 32.61 2.23
N GLU A 334 -16.20 31.94 2.54
CA GLU A 334 -15.05 32.53 3.25
C GLU A 334 -14.41 33.69 2.45
N ALA A 335 -14.28 33.55 1.12
CA ALA A 335 -13.78 34.62 0.24
C ALA A 335 -14.76 35.79 0.13
N VAL A 336 -16.06 35.55 0.04
CA VAL A 336 -17.11 36.59 0.00
C VAL A 336 -17.14 37.36 1.33
N ALA A 337 -17.08 36.66 2.47
CA ALA A 337 -17.03 37.29 3.78
C ALA A 337 -15.77 38.16 3.94
N ALA A 338 -14.60 37.64 3.56
CA ALA A 338 -13.35 38.38 3.58
C ALA A 338 -13.38 39.61 2.66
N HIS A 339 -13.95 39.48 1.46
CA HIS A 339 -14.12 40.58 0.51
C HIS A 339 -14.92 41.74 1.14
N GLN A 340 -16.03 41.41 1.80
CA GLN A 340 -16.90 42.41 2.43
C GLN A 340 -16.22 43.13 3.61
N LEU A 341 -15.50 42.39 4.45
CA LEU A 341 -14.75 42.98 5.57
C LEU A 341 -13.62 43.89 5.08
N LEU A 342 -12.81 43.41 4.13
CA LEU A 342 -11.70 44.17 3.56
C LEU A 342 -12.18 45.42 2.84
N ARG A 343 -13.22 45.30 2.00
CA ARG A 343 -13.82 46.45 1.30
C ARG A 343 -14.33 47.51 2.28
N THR A 344 -14.98 47.08 3.36
CA THR A 344 -15.47 47.98 4.42
C THR A 344 -14.31 48.73 5.08
N TYR A 345 -13.27 47.99 5.47
CA TYR A 345 -12.07 48.56 6.11
C TYR A 345 -11.32 49.53 5.18
N LEU A 346 -11.05 49.12 3.95
CA LEU A 346 -10.38 49.95 2.94
C LEU A 346 -11.17 51.23 2.63
N GLY A 347 -12.50 51.13 2.58
CA GLY A 347 -13.38 52.29 2.41
C GLY A 347 -13.34 53.27 3.58
N GLN A 348 -13.26 52.77 4.82
CA GLN A 348 -13.11 53.59 6.03
C GLN A 348 -11.74 54.26 6.08
N CYS A 349 -10.68 53.52 5.79
CA CYS A 349 -9.30 54.00 5.84
C CYS A 349 -8.88 54.81 4.60
N ARG A 350 -9.72 54.87 3.55
CA ARG A 350 -9.43 55.52 2.26
C ARG A 350 -8.07 55.10 1.67
N THR A 351 -7.77 53.81 1.76
CA THR A 351 -6.55 53.21 1.19
C THR A 351 -6.92 52.13 0.19
N THR A 352 -6.02 51.86 -0.75
CA THR A 352 -6.10 50.75 -1.70
C THR A 352 -4.97 49.74 -1.50
N ILE A 353 -4.11 49.93 -0.49
CA ILE A 353 -2.98 49.05 -0.21
C ILE A 353 -2.97 48.65 1.27
N LEU A 354 -2.69 47.37 1.53
CA LEU A 354 -2.47 46.83 2.88
C LEU A 354 -1.33 45.82 2.85
N SER A 355 -0.59 45.74 3.95
CA SER A 355 0.30 44.60 4.16
C SER A 355 -0.46 43.29 4.32
N MET A 356 0.19 42.17 3.99
CA MET A 356 -0.40 40.82 4.12
C MET A 356 -0.95 40.56 5.53
N ASN A 357 -0.23 41.00 6.58
CA ASN A 357 -0.64 40.83 7.97
C ASN A 357 -1.86 41.69 8.34
N GLN A 358 -1.90 42.94 7.87
CA GLN A 358 -3.06 43.82 8.11
C GLN A 358 -4.31 43.26 7.44
N ALA A 359 -4.20 42.86 6.17
CA ALA A 359 -5.33 42.31 5.43
C ALA A 359 -5.81 40.97 6.03
N GLN A 360 -4.88 40.12 6.49
CA GLN A 360 -5.22 38.91 7.22
C GLN A 360 -6.02 39.23 8.49
N ASN A 361 -5.54 40.16 9.31
CA ASN A 361 -6.19 40.54 10.56
C ASN A 361 -7.60 41.09 10.31
N VAL A 362 -7.78 41.93 9.29
CA VAL A 362 -9.09 42.49 8.90
C VAL A 362 -10.05 41.41 8.43
N SER A 363 -9.56 40.38 7.72
CA SER A 363 -10.40 39.29 7.23
C SER A 363 -10.93 38.36 8.33
N GLY A 364 -10.31 38.35 9.51
CA GLY A 364 -10.62 37.40 10.59
C GLY A 364 -10.25 35.94 10.28
N LEU A 365 -9.54 35.69 9.18
CA LEU A 365 -9.12 34.35 8.76
C LEU A 365 -7.74 34.00 9.32
N SER A 366 -7.48 32.70 9.52
CA SER A 366 -6.12 32.23 9.79
C SER A 366 -5.22 32.48 8.57
N ALA A 367 -3.91 32.61 8.79
CA ALA A 367 -2.93 32.93 7.73
C ALA A 367 -3.07 32.04 6.48
N HIS A 368 -3.32 30.76 6.72
CA HIS A 368 -3.48 29.75 5.69
C HIS A 368 -4.77 29.89 4.87
N LYS A 369 -5.90 30.18 5.53
CA LYS A 369 -7.16 30.49 4.85
C LYS A 369 -7.08 31.81 4.09
N PHE A 370 -6.41 32.80 4.67
CA PHE A 370 -6.27 34.11 4.06
C PHE A 370 -5.42 34.05 2.78
N ARG A 371 -4.35 33.25 2.76
CA ARG A 371 -3.54 33.03 1.54
C ARG A 371 -4.40 32.53 0.38
N PHE A 372 -5.30 31.58 0.63
CA PHE A 372 -6.22 31.09 -0.38
C PHE A 372 -7.15 32.19 -0.91
N VAL A 373 -7.67 33.05 -0.03
CA VAL A 373 -8.51 34.19 -0.42
C VAL A 373 -7.75 35.17 -1.31
N VAL A 374 -6.49 35.45 -1.00
CA VAL A 374 -5.63 36.32 -1.82
C VAL A 374 -5.37 35.69 -3.20
N GLU A 375 -5.09 34.39 -3.27
CA GLU A 375 -4.95 33.66 -4.55
C GLU A 375 -6.25 33.74 -5.37
N HIS A 376 -7.41 33.57 -4.73
CA HIS A 376 -8.71 33.68 -5.38
C HIS A 376 -8.96 35.08 -5.94
N PHE A 377 -8.68 36.13 -5.16
CA PHE A 377 -8.80 37.51 -5.63
C PHE A 377 -7.79 37.84 -6.74
N THR A 378 -6.58 37.28 -6.68
CA THR A 378 -5.56 37.48 -7.72
C THR A 378 -6.00 36.83 -9.03
N ALA A 379 -6.51 35.60 -8.97
CA ALA A 379 -7.05 34.90 -10.13
C ALA A 379 -8.28 35.60 -10.73
N ALA A 380 -9.08 36.26 -9.89
CA ALA A 380 -10.21 37.08 -10.32
C ALA A 380 -9.81 38.49 -10.80
N GLY A 381 -8.53 38.84 -10.79
CA GLY A 381 -8.04 40.16 -11.21
C GLY A 381 -8.47 41.31 -10.29
N LEU A 382 -8.73 41.02 -9.02
CA LEU A 382 -9.20 42.00 -8.02
C LEU A 382 -8.05 42.56 -7.16
N VAL A 383 -6.94 41.84 -7.04
CA VAL A 383 -5.78 42.27 -6.27
C VAL A 383 -4.48 41.97 -7.01
N HIS A 384 -3.43 42.71 -6.69
CA HIS A 384 -2.08 42.50 -7.17
C HIS A 384 -1.09 42.55 -5.99
N MET A 385 -0.08 41.67 -6.01
CA MET A 385 1.00 41.69 -5.02
C MET A 385 2.09 42.63 -5.51
N THR A 386 2.44 43.65 -4.71
CA THR A 386 3.55 44.56 -5.01
C THR A 386 4.90 43.88 -4.75
N GLU A 387 5.98 44.49 -5.23
CA GLU A 387 7.36 44.03 -4.98
C GLU A 387 7.69 43.96 -3.48
N ASP A 388 7.09 44.86 -2.69
CA ASP A 388 7.23 44.92 -1.22
C ASP A 388 6.35 43.91 -0.46
N ARG A 389 5.66 43.00 -1.19
CA ARG A 389 4.72 42.00 -0.65
C ARG A 389 3.49 42.61 0.04
N ASP A 390 3.10 43.81 -0.36
CA ASP A 390 1.82 44.39 0.01
C ASP A 390 0.75 44.03 -1.02
N ILE A 391 -0.50 44.00 -0.58
CA ILE A 391 -1.66 43.70 -1.42
C ILE A 391 -2.24 45.03 -1.90
N LEU A 392 -2.12 45.28 -3.20
CA LEU A 392 -2.81 46.35 -3.91
C LEU A 392 -4.20 45.87 -4.34
N PHE A 393 -5.24 46.54 -3.86
CA PHE A 393 -6.64 46.29 -4.20
C PHE A 393 -7.04 47.11 -5.42
N LEU A 394 -7.41 46.43 -6.51
CA LEU A 394 -7.72 47.04 -7.79
C LEU A 394 -9.16 47.61 -7.82
N PRO A 395 -9.49 48.53 -8.75
CA PRO A 395 -10.81 49.18 -8.79
C PRO A 395 -12.00 48.21 -8.80
N GLY A 396 -11.84 47.04 -9.43
CA GLY A 396 -12.85 45.97 -9.48
C GLY A 396 -13.19 45.38 -8.10
N PHE A 397 -12.28 45.42 -7.12
CA PHE A 397 -12.50 44.95 -5.75
C PHE A 397 -13.56 45.78 -4.99
N PHE A 398 -13.74 47.04 -5.36
CA PHE A 398 -14.66 47.95 -4.67
C PHE A 398 -16.10 47.89 -5.20
N HIS A 399 -16.34 47.10 -6.25
CA HIS A 399 -17.65 46.97 -6.89
C HIS A 399 -18.50 45.89 -6.19
N ASN A 400 -19.83 46.05 -6.20
CA ASN A 400 -20.75 45.17 -5.49
C ASN A 400 -20.92 43.84 -6.25
N PRO A 401 -20.86 42.66 -5.59
CA PRO A 401 -21.02 41.39 -6.28
C PRO A 401 -22.51 41.11 -6.46
N ALA A 402 -23.13 41.68 -7.50
CA ALA A 402 -24.40 41.14 -8.03
C ALA A 402 -24.14 39.92 -8.94
N THR A 403 -22.88 39.69 -9.31
CA THR A 403 -22.43 38.56 -10.12
C THR A 403 -21.67 37.57 -9.23
N PRO A 404 -22.00 36.26 -9.29
CA PRO A 404 -21.23 35.25 -8.57
C PRO A 404 -19.78 35.29 -9.07
N MET A 405 -18.82 35.39 -8.14
CA MET A 405 -17.41 35.37 -8.49
C MET A 405 -17.09 34.08 -9.27
N PRO A 406 -16.44 34.15 -10.43
CA PRO A 406 -16.12 32.97 -11.21
C PRO A 406 -15.23 32.04 -10.39
N ILE A 407 -15.64 30.78 -10.25
CA ILE A 407 -14.78 29.73 -9.72
C ILE A 407 -13.70 29.51 -10.79
N PRO A 408 -12.39 29.68 -10.48
CA PRO A 408 -11.34 29.41 -11.46
C PRO A 408 -11.46 27.97 -11.96
N ALA A 409 -11.50 27.78 -13.29
CA ALA A 409 -11.64 26.46 -13.92
C ALA A 409 -10.48 25.51 -13.56
N THR A 410 -9.35 26.05 -13.11
CA THR A 410 -8.22 25.33 -12.57
C THR A 410 -7.64 26.10 -11.39
N TYR A 411 -7.65 25.51 -10.20
CA TYR A 411 -6.72 25.93 -9.16
C TYR A 411 -5.33 25.45 -9.58
N PRO A 412 -4.29 26.29 -9.57
CA PRO A 412 -2.94 25.83 -9.85
C PRO A 412 -2.63 24.68 -8.90
N ALA A 413 -2.09 23.59 -9.45
CA ALA A 413 -1.81 22.32 -8.77
C ALA A 413 -0.74 22.42 -7.66
N MET A 414 -0.40 23.62 -7.19
CA MET A 414 0.54 23.80 -6.10
C MET A 414 -0.15 23.54 -4.75
N ALA A 415 0.20 22.37 -4.23
CA ALA A 415 0.40 22.11 -2.82
C ALA A 415 -0.84 21.79 -1.97
N LEU A 416 -1.66 20.81 -2.37
CA LEU A 416 -2.40 20.00 -1.38
C LEU A 416 -1.46 19.26 -0.41
N SER A 417 -0.19 19.05 -0.78
CA SER A 417 0.86 18.48 0.08
C SER A 417 1.36 19.43 1.18
N GLN A 418 1.06 20.74 1.11
CA GLN A 418 1.37 21.70 2.17
C GLN A 418 0.18 21.96 3.11
N TRP A 419 -0.90 21.18 2.99
CA TRP A 419 -2.19 21.42 3.68
C TRP A 419 -2.59 20.31 4.66
N ILE A 420 -1.73 19.29 4.90
CA ILE A 420 -1.93 18.25 5.93
C ILE A 420 -0.92 18.41 7.05
#